data_AF-E1WR02-F1
#
_entry.id   AF-E1WR02-F1
#
_cell.length_a   1.000
_cell.length_b   1.000
_cell.length_c   1.000
_cell.angle_alpha   90.00
_cell.angle_beta   90.00
_cell.angle_gamma   90.00
#
_symmetry.space_group_name_H-M   'P 1'
#
loop_
_entity.id
_entity.type
_entity.pdbx_description
1 polymer ?
#
loop_
_entity_poly.entity_id
_entity_poly.type
_entity_poly.pdbx_seq_one_letter_code
_entity_poly.pdbx_strand_id
1 'polypeptide(L)'
;MKIHTELKRIKTMLLGNKIKELREEHGVLQRQLAALLEIDTPMFSKIERGNRYAKRTQVIQLAEYFKIDKNELLTLWLADKILDVVENENELKLAAMAIAQSEMMI
;
A
#
# COMPACT_ATOMS: atom_id res chain seq x y z
N MET A 1 22.40 19.03 -12.59
CA MET A 1 21.58 17.81 -12.76
C MET A 1 20.92 17.41 -11.43
N LYS A 2 20.07 18.29 -10.87
CA LYS A 2 19.50 18.14 -9.51
C LYS A 2 18.02 18.57 -9.43
N ILE A 3 17.25 18.37 -10.51
CA ILE A 3 15.81 18.76 -10.53
C ILE A 3 14.92 17.58 -10.98
N HIS A 4 15.49 16.54 -11.61
CA HIS A 4 14.72 15.38 -12.11
C HIS A 4 14.40 14.30 -11.07
N THR A 5 14.83 14.45 -9.81
CA THR A 5 14.68 13.40 -8.79
C THR A 5 13.55 13.67 -7.78
N GLU A 6 13.04 14.90 -7.69
CA GLU A 6 12.12 15.30 -6.61
C GLU A 6 10.64 15.47 -7.02
N LEU A 7 10.31 15.33 -8.31
CA LEU A 7 8.91 15.34 -8.79
C LEU A 7 8.43 13.96 -9.26
N LYS A 8 9.17 12.89 -8.93
CA LYS A 8 8.77 11.52 -9.25
C LYS A 8 7.66 11.07 -8.30
N ARG A 9 6.43 11.45 -8.67
CA ARG A 9 5.12 10.97 -8.20
C ARG A 9 4.88 11.07 -6.68
N ILE A 10 3.97 11.97 -6.31
CA ILE A 10 3.00 11.65 -5.25
C ILE A 10 2.14 10.51 -5.84
N LYS A 11 2.68 9.30 -5.82
CA LYS A 11 1.91 8.10 -6.11
C LYS A 11 0.93 7.98 -4.95
N THR A 12 -0.35 7.89 -5.23
CA THR A 12 -1.34 7.57 -4.20
C THR A 12 -0.99 6.20 -3.63
N MET A 13 -0.71 6.13 -2.32
CA MET A 13 -0.28 4.92 -1.61
C MET A 13 -1.32 4.59 -0.57
N LEU A 14 -2.37 3.88 -0.99
CA LEU A 14 -3.54 3.64 -0.15
C LEU A 14 -3.15 2.86 1.11
N LEU A 15 -2.44 1.75 0.94
CA LEU A 15 -2.01 0.93 2.07
C LEU A 15 -0.91 1.61 2.89
N GLY A 16 0.10 2.16 2.23
CA GLY A 16 1.26 2.78 2.89
C GLY A 16 0.84 3.93 3.82
N ASN A 17 -0.09 4.77 3.35
CA ASN A 17 -0.67 5.86 4.15
C ASN A 17 -1.48 5.31 5.33
N LYS A 18 -2.30 4.28 5.12
CA LYS A 18 -3.10 3.69 6.21
C LYS A 18 -2.23 3.07 7.30
N ILE A 19 -1.15 2.37 6.93
CA ILE A 19 -0.19 1.81 7.88
C ILE A 19 0.49 2.92 8.68
N LYS A 20 0.89 4.01 8.01
CA LYS A 20 1.52 5.16 8.66
C LYS A 20 0.60 5.83 9.68
N GLU A 21 -0.66 6.06 9.29
CA GLU A 21 -1.72 6.59 10.17
C GLU A 21 -1.87 5.72 11.42
N LEU A 22 -2.12 4.41 11.25
CA LEU A 22 -2.26 3.47 12.37
C LEU A 22 -1.02 3.46 13.27
N ARG A 23 0.18 3.47 12.69
CA ARG A 23 1.43 3.52 13.43
C ARG A 23 1.51 4.78 14.30
N GLU A 24 1.18 5.93 13.73
CA GLU A 24 1.25 7.24 14.40
C GLU A 24 0.19 7.38 15.50
N GLU A 25 -1.04 6.93 15.24
CA GLU A 25 -2.12 6.87 16.24
C GLU A 25 -1.76 6.02 17.45
N HIS A 26 -1.06 4.91 17.24
CA HIS A 26 -0.63 4.01 18.31
C HIS A 26 0.72 4.39 18.93
N GLY A 27 1.36 5.46 18.47
CA GLY A 27 2.67 5.91 18.98
C GLY A 27 3.81 4.90 18.74
N VAL A 28 3.70 4.05 17.72
CA VAL A 28 4.64 2.95 17.47
C VAL A 28 5.79 3.44 16.58
N LEU A 29 7.02 3.03 16.89
CA LEU A 29 8.19 3.34 16.07
C LEU A 29 8.26 2.39 14.87
N GLN A 30 8.73 2.88 13.72
CA GLN A 30 8.94 2.05 12.51
C GLN A 30 9.78 0.80 12.79
N ARG A 31 10.80 0.90 13.65
CA ARG A 31 11.65 -0.25 14.05
C ARG A 31 10.88 -1.37 14.78
N GLN A 32 9.81 -1.04 15.50
CA GLN A 32 9.00 -2.03 16.21
C GLN A 32 8.13 -2.83 15.23
N LEU A 33 7.50 -2.15 14.27
CA LEU A 33 6.74 -2.82 13.21
C LEU A 33 7.65 -3.56 12.24
N ALA A 34 8.86 -3.04 11.97
CA ALA A 34 9.86 -3.77 11.20
C ALA A 34 10.26 -5.09 11.87
N ALA A 35 10.49 -5.06 13.20
CA ALA A 35 10.76 -6.27 13.98
C ALA A 35 9.59 -7.26 13.98
N LEU A 36 8.34 -6.77 14.15
CA LEU A 36 7.12 -7.59 14.04
C LEU A 36 7.03 -8.33 12.69
N LEU A 37 7.41 -7.66 11.61
CA LEU A 37 7.32 -8.17 10.25
C LEU A 37 8.57 -8.92 9.79
N GLU A 38 9.56 -9.09 10.67
CA GLU A 38 10.85 -9.73 10.40
C GLU A 38 11.57 -9.12 9.19
N ILE A 39 11.57 -7.79 9.10
CA ILE A 39 12.26 -7.01 8.07
C ILE A 39 13.11 -5.90 8.68
N ASP A 40 14.01 -5.33 7.88
CA ASP A 40 14.78 -4.16 8.31
C ASP A 40 13.93 -2.87 8.32
N THR A 41 14.33 -1.92 9.17
CA THR A 41 13.62 -0.64 9.34
C THR A 41 13.58 0.19 8.03
N PRO A 42 14.67 0.29 7.24
CA PRO A 42 14.61 0.91 5.91
C PRO A 42 13.57 0.28 4.97
N MET A 43 13.36 -1.03 5.03
CA MET A 43 12.36 -1.74 4.24
C MET A 43 10.95 -1.34 4.68
N PHE A 44 10.68 -1.30 5.99
CA PHE A 44 9.41 -0.81 6.51
C PHE A 44 9.15 0.66 6.12
N SER A 45 10.16 1.52 6.22
CA SER A 45 10.07 2.92 5.75
C SER A 45 9.74 3.03 4.25
N LYS A 46 10.21 2.08 3.42
CA LYS A 46 9.83 2.01 1.99
C LYS A 46 8.38 1.54 1.80
N ILE A 47 7.85 0.71 2.70
CA ILE A 47 6.44 0.28 2.66
C ILE A 47 5.51 1.46 2.96
N GLU A 48 5.76 2.22 4.03
CA GLU A 48 4.93 3.41 4.34
C GLU A 48 4.98 4.46 3.23
N ARG A 49 6.12 4.57 2.55
CA ARG A 49 6.30 5.43 1.38
C ARG A 49 5.96 4.74 0.05
N GLY A 50 5.27 3.60 0.05
CA GLY A 50 4.80 2.90 -1.16
C GLY A 50 5.86 2.58 -2.23
N ASN A 51 7.14 2.67 -1.88
CA ASN A 51 8.28 2.34 -2.73
C ASN A 51 8.53 0.82 -2.75
N ARG A 52 7.83 0.07 -1.89
CA ARG A 52 7.88 -1.38 -1.80
C ARG A 52 6.55 -1.92 -1.30
N TYR A 53 6.06 -2.97 -1.93
CA TYR A 53 4.89 -3.70 -1.45
C TYR A 53 5.21 -4.55 -0.23
N ALA A 54 4.34 -4.48 0.77
CA ALA A 54 4.26 -5.50 1.81
C ALA A 54 3.79 -6.83 1.20
N LYS A 55 4.27 -7.96 1.76
CA LYS A 55 3.69 -9.28 1.45
C LYS A 55 2.28 -9.36 2.02
N ARG A 56 1.40 -10.17 1.40
CA ARG A 56 0.03 -10.39 1.91
C ARG A 56 0.02 -10.84 3.37
N THR A 57 0.95 -11.72 3.75
CA THR A 57 1.12 -12.19 5.13
C THR A 57 1.46 -11.05 6.10
N GLN A 58 2.33 -10.12 5.68
CA GLN A 58 2.69 -8.95 6.48
C GLN A 58 1.51 -7.98 6.65
N VAL A 59 0.66 -7.84 5.63
CA VAL A 59 -0.59 -7.06 5.74
C VAL A 59 -1.52 -7.66 6.79
N ILE A 60 -1.64 -8.99 6.83
CA ILE A 60 -2.44 -9.70 7.84
C ILE A 60 -1.83 -9.51 9.24
N GLN A 61 -0.50 -9.64 9.39
CA GLN A 61 0.18 -9.40 10.68
C GLN A 61 -0.04 -7.96 11.19
N LEU A 62 -0.02 -6.97 10.30
CA LEU A 62 -0.32 -5.58 10.67
C LEU A 62 -1.77 -5.41 11.12
N ALA A 63 -2.72 -6.03 10.42
CA ALA A 63 -4.13 -6.00 10.82
C ALA A 63 -4.35 -6.63 12.20
N GLU A 64 -3.71 -7.77 12.47
CA GLU A 64 -3.75 -8.44 13.77
C GLU A 64 -3.14 -7.57 14.88
N TYR A 65 -1.98 -6.95 14.61
CA TYR A 65 -1.30 -6.07 15.56
C TYR A 65 -2.15 -4.86 15.94
N PHE A 66 -2.75 -4.18 14.94
CA PHE A 66 -3.60 -3.02 15.15
C PHE A 66 -5.05 -3.37 15.52
N LYS A 67 -5.40 -4.66 15.56
CA LYS A 67 -6.76 -5.15 15.86
C LYS A 67 -7.84 -4.55 14.94
N ILE A 68 -7.53 -4.46 13.66
CA ILE A 68 -8.46 -4.00 12.62
C ILE A 68 -8.83 -5.14 11.68
N ASP A 69 -9.91 -4.99 10.90
CA ASP A 69 -10.27 -6.01 9.92
C ASP A 69 -9.18 -6.16 8.86
N LYS A 70 -8.64 -7.37 8.73
CA LYS A 70 -7.66 -7.71 7.69
C LYS A 70 -8.19 -7.42 6.29
N ASN A 71 -9.51 -7.52 6.06
CA ASN A 71 -10.09 -7.24 4.75
C ASN A 71 -9.99 -5.76 4.38
N GLU A 72 -10.03 -4.86 5.37
CA GLU A 72 -9.83 -3.43 5.14
C GLU A 72 -8.43 -3.18 4.56
N LEU A 73 -7.38 -3.66 5.24
CA LEU A 73 -6.01 -3.49 4.74
C LEU A 73 -5.74 -4.26 3.45
N LEU A 74 -6.27 -5.47 3.30
CA LEU A 74 -6.10 -6.28 2.09
C LEU A 74 -6.79 -5.66 0.88
N THR A 75 -7.90 -4.94 1.08
CA THR A 75 -8.58 -4.19 0.01
C THR A 75 -7.70 -3.04 -0.47
N LEU A 76 -7.12 -2.25 0.45
CA LEU A 76 -6.17 -1.19 0.10
C LEU A 76 -4.92 -1.76 -0.61
N TRP A 77 -4.40 -2.88 -0.12
CA TRP A 77 -3.25 -3.57 -0.73
C TRP A 77 -3.53 -4.05 -2.15
N LEU A 78 -4.73 -4.59 -2.42
CA LEU A 78 -5.14 -4.98 -3.78
C LEU A 78 -5.38 -3.76 -4.66
N ALA A 79 -5.99 -2.70 -4.12
CA ALA A 79 -6.23 -1.47 -4.85
C ALA A 79 -4.92 -0.83 -5.34
N ASP A 80 -3.88 -0.74 -4.49
CA ASP A 80 -2.57 -0.24 -4.92
C ASP A 80 -2.00 -1.06 -6.09
N LYS A 81 -2.15 -2.40 -6.06
CA LYS A 81 -1.70 -3.27 -7.15
C LYS A 81 -2.48 -3.06 -8.45
N ILE A 82 -3.80 -2.89 -8.36
CA ILE A 82 -4.64 -2.61 -9.52
C ILE A 82 -4.23 -1.26 -10.13
N LEU A 83 -4.04 -0.24 -9.30
CA LEU A 83 -3.60 1.09 -9.72
C LEU A 83 -2.25 1.05 -10.44
N ASP A 84 -1.32 0.19 -10.00
CA ASP A 84 -0.04 -0.02 -10.67
C ASP A 84 -0.17 -0.65 -12.05
N VAL A 85 -1.07 -1.62 -12.21
CA VAL A 85 -1.31 -2.27 -13.51
C VAL A 85 -1.83 -1.27 -14.53
N VAL A 86 -2.70 -0.35 -14.11
CA VAL A 86 -3.36 0.61 -15.00
C VAL A 86 -2.69 1.98 -15.03
N GLU A 87 -1.55 2.14 -14.36
CA GLU A 87 -0.95 3.44 -14.06
C GLU A 87 -0.59 4.28 -15.30
N ASN A 88 -0.21 3.58 -16.38
CA ASN A 88 0.21 4.20 -17.65
C ASN A 88 -0.89 4.17 -18.72
N GLU A 89 -2.07 3.62 -18.41
CA GLU A 89 -3.19 3.43 -19.35
C GLU A 89 -4.20 4.57 -19.25
N ASN A 90 -3.77 5.81 -19.53
CA ASN A 90 -4.57 7.00 -19.23
C ASN A 90 -5.96 7.02 -19.88
N GLU A 91 -6.08 6.56 -21.12
CA GLU A 91 -7.33 6.56 -21.88
C GLU A 91 -8.20 5.34 -21.57
N LEU A 92 -7.59 4.19 -21.26
CA LEU A 92 -8.27 2.90 -21.18
C LEU A 92 -8.57 2.44 -19.73
N LYS A 93 -7.83 2.94 -18.73
CA LYS A 93 -7.88 2.43 -17.34
C LYS A 93 -9.29 2.37 -16.75
N LEU A 94 -10.11 3.41 -16.97
CA LEU A 94 -11.46 3.45 -16.40
C LEU A 94 -12.40 2.46 -17.10
N ALA A 95 -12.33 2.36 -18.43
CA ALA A 95 -13.13 1.39 -19.18
C ALA A 95 -12.74 -0.05 -18.83
N ALA A 96 -11.43 -0.34 -18.74
CA ALA A 96 -10.92 -1.65 -18.33
C ALA A 96 -11.39 -2.03 -16.91
N MET A 97 -11.34 -1.09 -15.96
CA MET A 97 -11.84 -1.32 -14.59
C MET A 97 -13.35 -1.58 -14.57
N ALA A 98 -14.14 -0.84 -15.34
CA ALA A 98 -15.58 -1.04 -15.41
C ALA A 98 -15.94 -2.43 -15.97
N ILE A 99 -15.28 -2.86 -17.04
CA ILE A 99 -15.47 -4.21 -17.61
C ILE A 99 -15.10 -5.28 -16.58
N ALA A 100 -13.93 -5.17 -15.96
CA ALA A 100 -13.48 -6.14 -14.94
C ALA A 100 -14.45 -6.21 -13.76
N GLN A 101 -14.98 -5.07 -13.31
CA GLN A 101 -15.98 -5.03 -12.24
C GLN A 101 -17.28 -5.71 -12.65
N SER A 102 -17.78 -5.47 -13.88
CA SER A 102 -19.00 -6.11 -14.37
C SER A 102 -18.86 -7.64 -14.40
N GLU A 103 -17.72 -8.17 -14.88
CA GLU A 103 -17.46 -9.62 -14.90
C GLU A 103 -17.42 -10.26 -13.51
N MET A 104 -17.02 -9.51 -12.47
CA MET A 104 -16.99 -9.99 -11.08
C MET A 104 -18.37 -10.05 -10.41
N MET A 105 -19.37 -9.36 -10.96
CA MET A 105 -20.72 -9.27 -10.40
C MET A 105 -21.71 -10.27 -11.04
N ILE A 106 -21.23 -11.10 -11.96
CA ILE A 106 -21.96 -12.20 -12.60
C ILE A 106 -21.74 -13.49 -11.79
#